data_AF-A0A7W1AQC1-F1
#
_entry.id   AF-A0A7W1AQC1-F1
#
_cell.length_a   1.000
_cell.length_b   1.000
_cell.length_c   1.000
_cell.angle_alpha   90.00
_cell.angle_beta   90.00
_cell.angle_gamma   90.00
#
_symmetry.space_group_name_H-M   'P 1'
#
loop_
_entity.id
_entity.type
_entity.pdbx_description
1 polymer ?
#
loop_
_entity_poly.entity_id
_entity_poly.type
_entity_poly.pdbx_seq_one_letter_code
_entity_poly.pdbx_strand_id
1 'polypeptide(L)'
;GTVTSYRWDHVLPPAKEIQDRVSEAVTGVISLENLLIVTEAFGAFPDDVRVVEVEPADESWGDGFSPVIEAKLGEIEEAVWTSTRP
;
A
#
# COMPACT_ATOMS: atom_id res chain seq x y z
N GLY A 1 -4.84 -1.51 -13.56
CA GLY A 1 -3.72 -2.36 -14.02
C GLY A 1 -2.37 -1.65 -13.99
N THR A 2 -2.23 -0.63 -13.14
CA THR A 2 -0.99 0.12 -12.94
C THR A 2 -0.25 -0.52 -11.78
N VAL A 3 1.06 -0.68 -11.90
CA VAL A 3 1.92 -1.15 -10.83
C VAL A 3 2.78 0.03 -10.40
N THR A 4 2.73 0.38 -9.12
CA THR A 4 3.56 1.44 -8.53
C THR A 4 4.29 0.85 -7.33
N SER A 5 5.55 1.20 -7.15
CA SER A 5 6.32 0.77 -5.99
C SER A 5 7.16 1.89 -5.42
N TYR A 6 7.22 1.99 -4.10
CA TYR A 6 8.06 2.97 -3.40
C TYR A 6 8.49 2.47 -2.02
N ARG A 7 9.51 3.13 -1.48
CA ARG A 7 9.90 2.99 -0.08
C ARG A 7 9.15 4.04 0.73
N TRP A 8 8.53 3.61 1.81
CA TRP A 8 7.92 4.51 2.78
C TRP A 8 9.03 5.33 3.46
N ASP A 9 8.86 6.65 3.48
CA ASP A 9 9.88 7.57 3.97
C ASP A 9 9.81 7.83 5.48
N HIS A 10 8.82 7.21 6.16
CA HIS A 10 8.55 7.38 7.58
C HIS A 10 8.22 8.84 7.97
N VAL A 11 7.84 9.68 7.01
CA VAL A 11 7.47 11.08 7.28
C VAL A 11 6.01 11.14 7.69
N LEU A 12 5.78 11.54 8.94
CA LEU A 12 4.44 11.75 9.46
C LEU A 12 3.91 13.16 9.13
N PRO A 13 2.60 13.29 8.82
CA PRO A 13 1.96 14.58 8.72
C PRO A 13 1.78 15.23 10.10
N PRO A 14 1.29 16.48 10.18
CA PRO A 14 0.98 17.14 11.45
C PRO A 14 0.02 16.32 12.33
N ALA A 15 0.16 16.42 13.65
CA ALA A 15 -0.60 15.63 14.62
C ALA A 15 -2.13 15.67 14.43
N LYS A 16 -2.67 16.80 13.96
CA LYS A 16 -4.10 16.90 13.64
C LYS A 16 -4.49 15.91 12.53
N GLU A 17 -3.71 15.84 11.45
CA GLU A 17 -3.99 14.95 10.32
C GLU A 17 -3.83 13.48 10.72
N ILE A 18 -2.85 13.17 11.58
CA ILE A 18 -2.73 11.83 12.17
C ILE A 18 -4.03 11.45 12.91
N GLN A 19 -4.54 12.36 13.77
CA GLN A 19 -5.79 12.10 14.50
C GLN A 19 -7.00 11.98 13.57
N ASP A 20 -7.04 12.73 12.48
CA ASP A 20 -8.09 12.60 11.46
C ASP A 20 -8.03 11.19 10.82
N ARG A 21 -6.84 10.68 10.47
CA ARG A 21 -6.68 9.32 9.90
C ARG A 21 -7.03 8.20 10.87
N VAL A 22 -6.68 8.36 12.16
CA VAL A 22 -7.12 7.43 13.21
C VAL A 22 -8.65 7.39 13.29
N SER A 23 -9.30 8.56 13.19
CA SER A 23 -10.77 8.66 13.26
C SER A 23 -11.44 8.00 12.05
N GLU A 24 -10.88 8.18 10.85
CA GLU A 24 -11.32 7.48 9.64
C GLU A 24 -11.18 5.95 9.76
N ALA A 25 -10.01 5.48 10.20
CA ALA A 25 -9.75 4.05 10.37
C ALA A 25 -10.75 3.40 11.36
N VAL A 26 -11.03 4.07 12.49
CA VAL A 26 -12.00 3.59 13.51
C VAL A 26 -13.43 3.54 12.97
N THR A 27 -13.78 4.40 12.01
CA THR A 27 -15.11 4.40 11.37
C THR A 27 -15.23 3.40 10.22
N GLY A 28 -14.18 2.61 9.96
CA GLY A 28 -14.18 1.55 8.96
C GLY A 28 -13.71 1.98 7.58
N VAL A 29 -13.08 3.15 7.45
CA VAL A 29 -12.43 3.56 6.20
C VAL A 29 -11.15 2.74 6.01
N ILE A 30 -11.19 1.83 5.04
CA ILE A 30 -10.03 1.02 4.64
C ILE A 30 -9.25 1.80 3.59
N SER A 31 -8.08 2.30 3.96
CA SER A 31 -7.19 3.07 3.10
C SER A 31 -5.75 2.69 3.41
N LEU A 32 -4.93 2.56 2.36
CA LEU A 32 -3.49 2.34 2.50
C LEU A 32 -2.83 3.53 3.23
N GLU A 33 -3.26 4.75 2.95
CA GLU A 33 -2.73 5.95 3.61
C GLU A 33 -3.01 5.92 5.12
N ASN A 34 -4.22 5.51 5.52
CA ASN A 34 -4.57 5.35 6.94
C ASN A 34 -3.71 4.27 7.59
N LEU A 35 -3.48 3.14 6.92
CA LEU A 35 -2.59 2.10 7.41
C LEU A 35 -1.17 2.63 7.62
N LEU A 36 -0.59 3.30 6.62
CA LEU A 36 0.78 3.79 6.68
C LEU A 36 0.98 4.82 7.79
N ILE A 37 0.13 5.86 7.84
CA ILE A 37 0.24 6.95 8.81
C ILE A 37 -0.01 6.46 10.23
N VAL A 38 -1.08 5.67 10.44
CA VAL A 38 -1.44 5.23 11.79
C VAL A 38 -0.38 4.28 12.34
N THR A 39 0.06 3.29 11.56
CA THR A 39 1.06 2.32 12.00
C THR A 39 2.40 2.99 12.29
N GLU A 40 2.81 3.95 11.46
CA GLU A 40 4.01 4.76 11.69
C GLU A 40 3.90 5.61 12.97
N ALA A 41 2.75 6.27 13.20
CA ALA A 41 2.54 7.08 14.40
C ALA A 41 2.60 6.25 15.70
N PHE A 42 2.30 4.96 15.63
CA PHE A 42 2.44 4.02 16.74
C PHE A 42 3.84 3.39 16.85
N GLY A 43 4.76 3.67 15.92
CA GLY A 43 6.11 3.08 15.89
C GLY A 43 6.08 1.57 15.69
N ALA A 44 5.07 1.07 14.98
CA ALA A 44 4.85 -0.37 14.81
C ALA A 44 5.51 -0.93 13.54
N PHE A 45 6.02 -0.07 12.66
CA PHE A 45 6.78 -0.48 11.49
C PHE A 45 8.27 -0.71 11.78
N PRO A 46 8.93 -1.61 11.03
CA PRO A 46 10.40 -1.66 10.97
C PRO A 46 10.97 -0.47 10.20
N ASP A 47 12.29 -0.26 10.26
CA ASP A 47 13.01 0.83 9.58
C ASP A 47 12.97 0.78 8.02
N ASP A 48 12.57 -0.35 7.44
CA ASP A 48 12.44 -0.51 5.99
C ASP A 48 11.05 -1.04 5.65
N VAL A 49 10.16 -0.11 5.27
CA VAL A 49 8.82 -0.39 4.78
C VAL A 49 8.73 -0.04 3.31
N ARG A 50 8.15 -0.94 2.52
CA ARG A 50 8.05 -0.79 1.09
C ARG A 50 6.69 -1.23 0.61
N VAL A 51 6.18 -0.51 -0.36
CA VAL A 51 4.81 -0.62 -0.85
C VAL A 51 4.86 -0.97 -2.33
N VAL A 52 4.08 -1.97 -2.73
CA VAL A 52 3.79 -2.30 -4.13
C VAL A 52 2.28 -2.25 -4.30
N GLU A 53 1.81 -1.24 -5.02
CA GLU A 53 0.39 -1.03 -5.31
C GLU A 53 0.07 -1.55 -6.70
N VAL A 54 -0.97 -2.38 -6.80
CA VAL A 54 -1.45 -2.95 -8.06
C VAL A 54 -2.91 -2.57 -8.22
N GLU A 55 -3.16 -1.55 -9.03
CA GLU A 55 -4.51 -1.10 -9.33
C GLU A 55 -5.24 -2.19 -10.14
N PRO A 56 -6.48 -2.57 -9.79
CA PRO A 56 -7.25 -3.51 -10.59
C PRO A 56 -7.43 -2.98 -12.02
N ALA A 57 -7.50 -3.88 -12.98
CA ALA A 57 -7.89 -3.54 -14.36
C ALA A 57 -9.38 -3.86 -14.63
N ASP A 58 -9.97 -4.67 -13.76
CA ASP A 58 -11.36 -5.10 -13.78
C ASP A 58 -11.77 -5.31 -12.31
N GLU A 59 -12.94 -4.80 -11.94
CA GLU A 59 -13.51 -4.87 -10.58
C GLU A 59 -14.77 -5.77 -10.53
N SER A 60 -15.07 -6.47 -11.63
CA SER A 60 -16.17 -7.42 -11.67
C SER A 60 -15.89 -8.68 -10.83
N TRP A 61 -16.95 -9.36 -10.44
CA TRP A 61 -16.87 -10.59 -9.66
C TRP A 61 -16.38 -11.76 -10.51
N GLY A 62 -15.44 -12.54 -9.98
CA GLY A 62 -14.92 -13.75 -10.62
C GLY A 62 -13.78 -14.37 -9.84
N ASP A 63 -13.34 -15.54 -10.31
CA ASP A 63 -12.17 -16.22 -9.80
C ASP A 63 -10.93 -15.84 -10.62
N GLY A 64 -9.82 -15.54 -9.95
CA GLY A 64 -8.53 -15.26 -10.57
C GLY A 64 -8.29 -13.80 -10.93
N PHE A 65 -7.21 -13.56 -11.67
CA PHE A 65 -6.82 -12.23 -12.12
C PHE A 65 -7.45 -11.90 -13.47
N SER A 66 -7.70 -10.62 -13.73
CA SER A 66 -8.00 -10.19 -15.09
C SER A 66 -6.80 -10.44 -16.01
N PRO A 67 -7.00 -10.67 -17.33
CA PRO A 67 -5.89 -10.94 -18.25
C PRO A 67 -4.79 -9.86 -18.24
N VAL A 68 -5.16 -8.61 -17.94
CA VAL A 68 -4.22 -7.49 -17.82
C VAL A 68 -3.33 -7.63 -16.59
N ILE A 69 -3.88 -8.06 -15.45
CA ILE A 69 -3.11 -8.27 -14.23
C ILE A 69 -2.28 -9.55 -14.34
N GLU A 70 -2.85 -10.62 -14.91
CA GLU A 70 -2.15 -11.88 -15.10
C GLU A 70 -0.89 -11.72 -15.96
N ALA A 71 -0.98 -10.95 -17.05
CA ALA A 71 0.17 -10.62 -17.90
C ALA A 71 1.26 -9.79 -17.18
N LYS A 72 0.94 -9.16 -16.05
CA LYS A 72 1.84 -8.32 -15.24
C LYS A 72 2.41 -9.02 -14.02
N LEU A 73 2.08 -10.29 -13.76
CA LEU A 73 2.57 -10.99 -12.58
C LEU A 73 4.10 -10.97 -12.46
N GLY A 74 4.82 -11.13 -13.57
CA GLY A 74 6.29 -11.02 -13.56
C GLY A 74 6.81 -9.63 -13.17
N GLU A 75 6.15 -8.55 -13.63
CA GLU A 75 6.46 -7.16 -13.24
C GLU A 75 6.21 -6.93 -11.74
N ILE A 76 5.10 -7.46 -11.22
CA ILE A 76 4.72 -7.34 -9.81
C ILE A 76 5.69 -8.10 -8.92
N GLU A 77 6.04 -9.33 -9.29
CA GLU A 77 7.06 -10.12 -8.59
C GLU A 77 8.41 -9.40 -8.58
N GLU A 78 8.85 -8.89 -9.73
CA GLU A 78 10.09 -8.12 -9.82
C GLU A 78 10.03 -6.87 -8.93
N ALA A 79 8.91 -6.15 -8.89
CA ALA A 79 8.72 -5.00 -8.01
C ALA A 79 8.89 -5.38 -6.53
N VAL A 80 8.34 -6.51 -6.08
CA VAL A 80 8.54 -7.02 -4.70
C VAL A 80 10.01 -7.36 -4.43
N TRP A 81 10.70 -8.01 -5.37
CA TRP A 81 12.10 -8.43 -5.16
C TRP A 81 13.11 -7.29 -5.28
N THR A 82 12.89 -6.35 -6.19
CA THR A 82 13.76 -5.17 -6.36
C THR A 82 13.53 -4.18 -5.23
N SER A 83 12.27 -4.00 -4.82
CA SER A 83 11.94 -3.37 -3.56
C SER A 83 12.32 -4.24 -2.37
N THR A 84 13.15 -5.29 -2.42
CA THR A 84 13.72 -5.88 -1.18
C THR A 84 15.25 -5.94 -1.21
N ARG A 85 15.87 -5.34 -2.23
CA ARG A 85 17.32 -5.20 -2.29
C ARG A 85 17.79 -4.14 -1.27
N PRO A 86 18.91 -4.40 -0.55
CA PRO A 86 19.48 -3.49 0.43
C PRO A 86 19.79 -2.09 -0.14
#